data_AF-A0A9D4PKQ6-F1
#
_entry.id   AF-A0A9D4PKQ6-F1
#
_cell.length_a   1.000
_cell.length_b   1.000
_cell.length_c   1.000
_cell.angle_alpha   90.00
_cell.angle_beta   90.00
_cell.angle_gamma   90.00
#
_symmetry.space_group_name_H-M   'P 1'
#
loop_
_entity.id
_entity.type
_entity.pdbx_description
1 polymer ?
#
loop_
_entity_poly.entity_id
_entity_poly.type
_entity_poly.pdbx_seq_one_letter_code
_entity_poly.pdbx_strand_id
1 'polypeptide(L)'
;MLVTYDANKGYSIDLLGAVHLLCHSWKELAPAKIANCFAHAGFSRSHAEDADDDCEDCDDLYEAVNSITGGDLEGNFESFAMADTDVPVVAPATDAEIVDLLGGPDEENEP
;
A
#
# COMPACT_ATOMS: atom_id res chain seq x y z
N MET A 1 -12.11 -5.84 -0.63
CA MET A 1 -12.93 -6.31 -1.78
C MET A 1 -12.08 -7.22 -2.70
N LEU A 2 -11.59 -8.36 -2.19
CA LEU A 2 -10.72 -9.29 -2.93
C LEU A 2 -11.11 -10.78 -2.70
N VAL A 3 -12.15 -11.03 -1.90
CA VAL A 3 -12.54 -12.38 -1.45
C VAL A 3 -13.45 -13.12 -2.44
N THR A 4 -13.77 -12.52 -3.60
CA THR A 4 -14.68 -13.15 -4.59
C THR A 4 -13.99 -13.70 -5.83
N TYR A 5 -12.66 -13.81 -5.83
CA TYR A 5 -11.94 -14.32 -7.01
C TYR A 5 -12.18 -15.83 -7.25
N ASP A 6 -12.70 -16.56 -6.27
CA ASP A 6 -12.77 -18.02 -6.30
C ASP A 6 -14.07 -18.62 -6.89
N ALA A 7 -14.80 -17.85 -7.71
CA ALA A 7 -16.15 -18.25 -8.15
C ALA A 7 -16.32 -18.30 -9.67
N ASN A 8 -15.29 -18.62 -10.47
CA ASN A 8 -15.41 -18.86 -11.93
C ASN A 8 -16.25 -17.80 -12.70
N LYS A 9 -16.33 -16.59 -12.14
CA LYS A 9 -17.18 -15.49 -12.59
C LYS A 9 -16.25 -14.49 -13.25
N GLY A 10 -16.38 -14.34 -14.56
CA GLY A 10 -15.71 -13.26 -15.28
C GLY A 10 -16.31 -11.93 -14.85
N TYR A 11 -15.52 -11.07 -14.23
CA TYR A 11 -15.91 -9.69 -13.95
C TYR A 11 -15.33 -8.80 -15.04
N SER A 12 -16.20 -8.25 -15.89
CA SER A 12 -15.83 -7.17 -16.81
C SER A 12 -16.29 -5.86 -16.20
N ILE A 13 -15.34 -4.99 -15.88
CA ILE A 13 -15.63 -3.60 -15.51
C ILE A 13 -15.43 -2.74 -16.76
N ASP A 14 -16.37 -1.84 -17.03
CA ASP A 14 -16.20 -0.84 -18.07
C ASP A 14 -15.27 0.28 -17.56
N LEU A 15 -14.72 1.07 -18.49
CA LEU A 15 -13.79 2.15 -18.13
C LEU A 15 -14.42 3.13 -17.12
N LEU A 16 -15.70 3.43 -17.31
CA LEU A 16 -16.43 4.33 -16.42
C LEU A 16 -16.60 3.73 -15.02
N GLY A 17 -16.96 2.45 -14.92
CA GLY A 17 -17.02 1.72 -13.66
C GLY A 17 -15.67 1.68 -12.97
N ALA A 18 -14.57 1.52 -13.70
CA ALA A 18 -13.22 1.57 -13.13
C ALA A 18 -12.90 2.94 -12.55
N VAL A 19 -13.26 4.03 -13.25
CA VAL A 19 -13.09 5.40 -12.73
C VAL A 19 -13.92 5.63 -11.48
N HIS A 20 -15.17 5.16 -11.45
CA HIS A 20 -16.02 5.26 -10.27
C HIS A 20 -15.47 4.44 -9.09
N LEU A 21 -14.99 3.23 -9.36
CA LEU A 21 -14.39 2.36 -8.34
C LEU A 21 -13.15 3.02 -7.75
N LEU A 22 -12.23 3.52 -8.58
CA LEU A 22 -11.05 4.25 -8.12
C LEU A 22 -11.42 5.48 -7.29
N CYS A 23 -12.39 6.28 -7.74
CA CYS A 23 -12.83 7.46 -7.02
C CYS A 23 -13.48 7.12 -5.67
N HIS A 24 -14.20 6.01 -5.59
CA HIS A 24 -14.79 5.53 -4.36
C HIS A 24 -13.73 4.97 -3.40
N SER A 25 -12.83 4.12 -3.89
CA SER A 25 -11.72 3.57 -3.11
C SER A 25 -10.83 4.64 -2.51
N TRP A 26 -10.55 5.72 -3.26
CA TRP A 26 -9.78 6.87 -2.75
C TRP A 26 -10.45 7.62 -1.60
N LYS A 27 -11.78 7.57 -1.49
CA LYS A 27 -12.52 8.21 -0.38
C LYS A 27 -12.54 7.36 0.88
N GLU A 28 -12.36 6.05 0.74
CA GLU A 28 -12.32 5.10 1.87
C GLU A 28 -10.89 4.88 2.40
N LEU A 29 -9.88 5.42 1.72
CA LEU A 29 -8.50 5.37 2.15
C LEU A 29 -8.26 6.42 3.25
N ALA A 30 -7.94 5.95 4.45
CA ALA A 30 -7.52 6.81 5.55
C ALA A 30 -6.25 7.60 5.19
N PRO A 31 -6.12 8.86 5.62
CA PRO A 31 -4.92 9.66 5.40
C PRO A 31 -3.63 8.98 5.86
N ALA A 32 -3.68 8.21 6.96
CA ALA A 32 -2.56 7.44 7.47
C ALA A 32 -2.08 6.37 6.47
N LYS A 33 -2.98 5.71 5.75
CA LYS A 33 -2.62 4.72 4.72
C LYS A 33 -1.94 5.37 3.53
N ILE A 34 -2.43 6.53 3.12
CA ILE A 34 -1.79 7.33 2.05
C ILE A 34 -0.40 7.76 2.52
N ALA A 35 -0.27 8.26 3.75
CA ALA A 35 1.01 8.67 4.32
C ALA A 35 2.00 7.49 4.39
N ASN A 36 1.55 6.30 4.77
CA ASN A 36 2.38 5.10 4.83
C ASN A 36 2.87 4.69 3.42
N CYS A 37 2.00 4.68 2.41
CA CYS A 37 2.39 4.41 1.02
C CYS A 37 3.47 5.36 0.49
N PHE A 38 3.53 6.59 1.00
CA PHE A 38 4.48 7.61 0.59
C PHE A 38 5.58 7.89 1.62
N ALA A 39 5.65 7.13 2.72
CA ALA A 39 6.56 7.37 3.84
C ALA A 39 8.03 7.37 3.40
N HIS A 40 8.37 6.51 2.44
CA HIS A 40 9.73 6.39 1.91
C HIS A 40 9.95 7.12 0.57
N ALA A 41 8.93 7.80 0.04
CA ALA A 41 9.01 8.51 -1.24
C ALA A 41 9.67 9.90 -1.13
N GLY A 42 10.22 10.25 0.04
CA GLY A 42 10.93 11.52 0.26
C GLY A 42 10.02 12.76 0.30
N PHE A 43 8.69 12.59 0.25
CA PHE A 43 7.75 13.70 0.40
C PHE A 43 7.81 14.25 1.83
N SER A 44 8.31 15.48 1.98
CA SER A 44 8.39 16.15 3.27
C SER A 44 7.03 16.72 3.64
N ARG A 45 6.45 16.27 4.75
CA ARG A 45 5.19 16.82 5.28
C ARG A 45 5.38 18.30 5.64
N SER A 46 4.68 19.20 4.96
CA SER A 46 4.30 20.47 5.59
C SER A 46 3.29 20.13 6.69
N HIS A 47 3.67 20.39 7.93
CA HIS A 47 2.93 20.12 9.17
C HIS A 47 1.43 20.44 9.01
N ALA A 48 0.64 19.44 8.65
CA ALA A 48 -0.80 19.45 8.82
C ALA A 48 -1.05 18.49 9.99
N GLU A 49 -1.67 19.01 11.04
CA GLU A 49 -2.06 18.23 12.21
C GLU A 49 -2.88 17.03 11.73
N ASP A 50 -2.35 15.85 11.99
CA ASP A 50 -3.06 14.60 11.74
C ASP A 50 -4.36 14.65 12.53
N ALA A 51 -5.48 14.62 11.81
CA ALA A 51 -6.74 14.28 12.46
C ALA A 51 -6.56 12.88 13.00
N ASP A 52 -6.69 12.71 14.32
CA ASP A 52 -6.70 11.42 15.01
C ASP A 52 -7.46 10.39 14.17
N ASP A 53 -6.71 9.47 13.56
CA ASP A 53 -7.24 8.29 12.88
C ASP A 53 -7.48 7.23 13.96
N ASP A 54 -8.23 7.61 14.99
CA ASP A 54 -8.73 6.69 16.01
C ASP A 54 -9.82 5.86 15.34
N CYS A 55 -9.41 4.70 14.80
CA CYS A 55 -10.35 3.77 14.24
C CYS A 55 -11.01 2.97 15.38
N GLU A 56 -12.10 3.53 15.92
CA GLU A 56 -12.78 3.08 17.14
C GLU A 56 -13.25 1.60 17.11
N ASP A 57 -13.41 0.98 15.93
CA ASP A 57 -13.93 -0.40 15.74
C ASP A 57 -12.99 -1.33 14.94
N CYS A 58 -11.72 -0.98 14.77
CA CYS A 58 -10.79 -1.78 13.96
C CYS A 58 -10.52 -3.19 14.50
N ASP A 59 -10.46 -3.34 15.83
CA ASP A 59 -10.26 -4.64 16.48
C ASP A 59 -11.45 -5.58 16.24
N ASP A 60 -12.69 -5.07 16.37
CA ASP A 60 -13.91 -5.82 16.11
C ASP A 60 -13.99 -6.30 14.65
N LEU A 61 -13.59 -5.44 13.71
CA LEU A 61 -13.52 -5.80 12.29
C LEU A 61 -12.43 -6.84 12.01
N TYR A 62 -11.29 -6.73 12.68
CA TYR A 62 -10.19 -7.69 12.57
C TYR A 62 -10.60 -9.08 13.07
N GLU A 63 -11.25 -9.17 14.22
CA GLU A 63 -11.79 -10.43 14.76
C GLU A 63 -12.85 -11.04 13.83
N ALA A 64 -13.77 -10.22 13.30
CA ALA A 64 -14.80 -10.68 12.40
C ALA A 64 -14.20 -11.30 11.12
N VAL A 65 -13.20 -10.67 10.51
CA VAL A 65 -12.53 -11.17 9.31
C VAL A 65 -11.75 -12.47 9.58
N ASN A 66 -11.06 -12.56 10.72
CA ASN A 66 -10.33 -13.78 11.09
C ASN A 66 -11.28 -14.96 11.36
N SER A 67 -12.44 -14.71 11.98
CA SER A 67 -13.45 -15.75 12.20
C SER A 67 -14.00 -16.36 10.91
N ILE A 68 -14.12 -15.55 9.85
CA ILE A 68 -14.62 -15.98 8.53
C ILE A 68 -13.56 -16.76 7.76
N THR A 69 -12.30 -16.37 7.88
CA THR A 69 -11.18 -16.96 7.14
C THR A 69 -10.61 -18.21 7.81
N GLY A 70 -11.03 -18.52 9.05
CA GLY A 70 -10.58 -19.69 9.79
C GLY A 70 -9.12 -19.60 10.23
N GLY A 71 -8.55 -18.38 10.26
CA GLY A 71 -7.20 -18.12 10.72
C GLY A 71 -7.11 -18.19 12.24
N ASP A 72 -5.99 -18.73 12.75
CA ASP A 72 -5.65 -18.64 14.17
C ASP A 72 -5.26 -17.19 14.47
N LEU A 73 -5.86 -16.58 15.50
CA LEU A 73 -5.63 -15.18 15.89
C LEU A 73 -4.25 -15.04 16.55
N GLU A 74 -3.18 -15.07 15.76
CA GLU A 74 -1.86 -14.61 16.21
C GLU A 74 -1.76 -13.09 16.00
N GLY A 75 -2.09 -12.32 17.05
CA GLY A 75 -1.89 -10.86 17.10
C GLY A 75 -3.17 -10.02 17.18
N ASN A 76 -3.01 -8.71 17.22
CA ASN A 76 -4.08 -7.71 17.26
C ASN A 76 -4.12 -6.89 15.95
N PHE A 77 -5.14 -6.05 15.78
CA PHE A 77 -5.27 -5.23 14.57
C PHE A 77 -4.02 -4.38 14.32
N GLU A 78 -3.43 -3.80 15.36
CA GLU A 78 -2.24 -2.94 15.23
C GLU A 78 -1.03 -3.71 14.68
N SER A 79 -0.79 -4.94 15.14
CA SER A 79 0.24 -5.80 14.57
C SER A 79 -0.02 -6.15 13.10
N PHE A 80 -1.29 -6.36 12.73
CA PHE A 80 -1.66 -6.59 11.33
C PHE A 80 -1.46 -5.31 10.48
N ALA A 81 -1.89 -4.16 10.99
CA ALA A 81 -1.77 -2.88 10.31
C ALA A 81 -0.30 -2.47 10.08
N MET A 82 0.59 -2.87 11.00
CA MET A 82 2.02 -2.59 10.94
C MET A 82 2.86 -3.72 10.33
N ALA A 83 2.24 -4.81 9.84
CA ALA A 83 2.97 -5.97 9.32
C ALA A 83 3.91 -5.62 8.15
N ASP A 84 3.54 -4.62 7.34
CA ASP A 84 4.34 -4.18 6.19
C ASP A 84 5.41 -3.13 6.56
N THR A 85 5.40 -2.60 7.77
CA THR A 85 6.35 -1.56 8.21
C THR A 85 7.80 -2.07 8.22
N ASP A 86 7.99 -3.34 8.57
CA ASP A 86 9.31 -3.98 8.66
C ASP A 86 9.75 -4.65 7.35
N VAL A 87 8.93 -4.60 6.30
CA VAL A 87 9.28 -5.20 5.01
C VAL A 87 10.46 -4.42 4.42
N PRO A 88 11.60 -5.08 4.12
CA PRO A 88 12.78 -4.40 3.60
C PRO A 88 12.46 -3.81 2.22
N VAL A 89 12.30 -2.49 2.19
CA VAL A 89 12.21 -1.71 0.96
C VAL A 89 13.62 -1.42 0.44
N VAL A 90 13.74 -1.26 -0.88
CA VAL A 90 15.00 -0.84 -1.50
C VAL A 90 15.42 0.49 -0.86
N ALA A 91 16.67 0.57 -0.41
CA ALA A 91 17.22 1.79 0.18
C ALA A 91 17.04 2.97 -0.79
N PRO A 92 16.79 4.19 -0.28
CA PRO A 92 16.70 5.36 -1.14
C PRO A 92 18.03 5.51 -1.90
N ALA A 93 18.01 5.25 -3.19
CA ALA A 93 19.14 5.49 -4.08
C ALA A 93 19.20 6.98 -4.40
N THR A 94 20.39 7.54 -4.32
CA THR A 94 20.65 8.90 -4.82
C THR A 94 20.52 8.92 -6.34
N ASP A 95 20.18 10.07 -6.92
CA ASP A 95 20.07 10.23 -8.37
C ASP A 95 21.33 9.74 -9.11
N ALA A 96 22.51 9.94 -8.50
CA ALA A 96 23.78 9.45 -9.02
C ALA A 96 23.88 7.92 -9.06
N GLU A 97 23.41 7.24 -8.01
CA GLU A 97 23.38 5.77 -7.93
C GLU A 97 22.33 5.18 -8.90
N ILE A 98 21.21 5.88 -9.10
CA ILE A 98 20.19 5.49 -10.08
C ILE A 98 20.75 5.57 -11.50
N VAL A 99 21.49 6.63 -11.82
CA VAL A 99 22.11 6.83 -13.13
C VAL A 99 23.21 5.80 -13.38
N ASP A 100 24.02 5.48 -12.37
CA ASP A 100 25.10 4.48 -12.47
C ASP A 100 24.54 3.04 -12.64
N LEU A 101 23.40 2.72 -12.01
CA LEU A 101 22.68 1.46 -12.21
C LEU A 101 22.10 1.29 -13.62
N LEU A 102 21.75 2.40 -14.28
CA LEU A 102 21.17 2.41 -15.63
C LEU A 102 22.22 2.62 -16.73
N GLY A 103 23.35 3.22 -16.39
CA GLY A 103 24.54 3.34 -17.22
C GLY A 103 25.28 2.00 -17.29
N GLY A 104 24.78 1.08 -18.12
CA GLY A 104 25.59 -0.07 -18.55
C GLY A 104 26.95 0.37 -19.10
N PRO A 105 27.97 -0.52 -19.14
CA PRO A 105 29.32 -0.14 -19.52
C PRO A 105 29.31 0.59 -20.87
N ASP A 106 29.82 1.83 -20.88
CA ASP A 106 29.96 2.62 -22.09
C ASP A 106 30.78 1.81 -23.12
N GLU A 107 30.10 1.16 -24.07
CA GLU A 107 30.70 0.61 -25.29
C GLU A 107 31.06 1.75 -26.28
N GLU A 108 31.71 2.80 -25.78
CA GLU A 108 32.36 3.81 -26.61
C GLU A 108 33.82 3.92 -26.20
N ASN A 109 34.52 2.81 -26.40
CA ASN A 109 35.96 2.82 -26.54
C ASN A 109 36.27 2.15 -27.89
N GLU A 110 36.55 2.95 -28.91
CA GLU A 110 37.64 2.64 -29.84
C GLU A 110 38.10 3.92 -30.58
N PRO A 111 39.39 3.99 -30.93
CA PRO A 111 40.24 5.20 -30.94
C PRO A 111 40.14 6.14 -32.15
#